data_AF-A0A177B879-F1
#
_entry.id   AF-A0A177B879-F1
#
_cell.length_a   1.000
_cell.length_b   1.000
_cell.length_c   1.000
_cell.angle_alpha   90.00
_cell.angle_beta   90.00
_cell.angle_gamma   90.00
#
_symmetry.space_group_name_H-M   'P 1'
#
loop_
_entity.id
_entity.type
_entity.pdbx_description
1 polymer ?
#
loop_
_entity_poly.entity_id
_entity_poly.type
_entity_poly.pdbx_seq_one_letter_code
_entity_poly.pdbx_strand_id
1 'polypeptide(L)'
;MDIKSKIDRCRSIIIENIIIDNNFIKKIDQLKVLPASIIEDIKNQESKIIKVEILLEALAIQHCNKWELFCNALQISGQKFLTYVIREENDIMEENCKKIVEDSINKYTNIGKYISLQEKSKLARCLSEKIKAQLLFEIYNGCIEEKEKTMKAREIHIYDIIKYIDTIRNHEKKMCDISYEAKQLQNKSDQTELELKNKDDELNELRRNSFERLKIKHRYHKANENQLSRLTNRLGSIKNFVQNLNKKICETVASETEKHYQDATIKKG
;
A
#
# COMPACT_ATOMS: atom_id res chain seq x y z
N MET A 1 -8.08 5.54 33.65
CA MET A 1 -7.78 6.93 34.00
C MET A 1 -7.46 7.68 32.71
N ASP A 2 -8.21 8.74 32.40
CA ASP A 2 -8.08 9.51 31.16
C ASP A 2 -6.78 10.36 31.15
N ILE A 3 -6.21 10.61 29.97
CA ILE A 3 -4.99 11.41 29.80
C ILE A 3 -5.17 12.79 30.38
N LYS A 4 -6.32 13.42 30.14
CA LYS A 4 -6.62 14.76 30.66
C LYS A 4 -6.50 14.82 32.18
N SER A 5 -7.03 13.82 32.88
CA SER A 5 -6.89 13.72 34.34
C SER A 5 -5.43 13.54 34.80
N LYS A 6 -4.59 12.85 34.03
CA LYS A 6 -3.17 12.69 34.35
C LYS A 6 -2.39 13.99 34.11
N ILE A 7 -2.68 14.67 33.01
CA ILE A 7 -2.12 15.99 32.68
C ILE A 7 -2.48 16.98 33.77
N ASP A 8 -3.76 17.08 34.15
CA ASP A 8 -4.22 18.09 35.11
C ASP A 8 -3.57 17.94 36.48
N ARG A 9 -3.31 16.70 36.94
CA ARG A 9 -2.58 16.44 38.19
C ARG A 9 -1.12 16.89 38.11
N CYS A 10 -0.45 16.54 37.02
CA CYS A 10 0.97 16.81 36.85
C CYS A 10 1.28 18.17 36.19
N ARG A 11 0.25 18.99 35.89
CA ARG A 11 0.36 20.16 34.99
C ARG A 11 1.38 21.18 35.49
N SER A 12 1.32 21.54 36.78
CA SER A 12 2.24 22.50 37.40
C SER A 12 3.69 22.01 37.31
N ILE A 13 3.91 20.77 37.73
CA ILE A 13 5.24 20.14 37.74
C ILE A 13 5.81 20.06 36.32
N ILE A 14 4.99 19.68 35.32
CA ILE A 14 5.43 19.60 33.92
C ILE A 14 5.81 21.00 33.41
N ILE A 15 4.96 22.01 33.60
CA ILE A 15 5.22 23.38 33.11
C ILE A 15 6.54 23.94 33.67
N GLU A 16 6.78 23.73 34.96
CA GLU A 16 7.97 24.25 35.61
C GLU A 16 9.24 23.51 35.15
N ASN A 17 9.20 22.18 35.06
CA ASN A 17 10.40 21.35 35.00
C ASN A 17 10.72 20.76 33.62
N ILE A 18 9.79 20.77 32.67
CA ILE A 18 10.05 20.22 31.34
C ILE A 18 11.06 21.07 30.57
N ILE A 19 11.94 20.39 29.85
CA ILE A 19 12.90 20.99 28.91
C ILE A 19 12.45 20.61 27.50
N ILE A 20 12.04 21.61 26.72
CA ILE A 20 11.64 21.44 25.31
C ILE A 20 12.82 21.84 24.43
N ASP A 21 13.73 20.90 24.22
CA ASP A 21 14.88 21.05 23.34
C ASP A 21 14.70 20.23 22.04
N ASN A 22 15.64 20.40 21.10
CA ASN A 22 15.61 19.67 19.84
C ASN A 22 15.73 18.15 20.04
N ASN A 23 16.36 17.69 21.11
CA ASN A 23 16.45 16.26 21.42
C ASN A 23 15.07 15.70 21.80
N PHE A 24 14.40 16.32 22.77
CA PHE A 24 13.06 15.95 23.20
C PHE A 24 12.05 15.97 22.05
N ILE A 25 12.07 17.03 21.23
CA ILE A 25 11.17 17.14 20.07
C ILE A 25 11.42 16.02 19.04
N LYS A 26 12.68 15.64 18.78
CA LYS A 26 12.99 14.49 17.92
C LYS A 26 12.43 13.18 18.50
N LYS A 27 12.46 13.01 19.82
CA LYS A 27 11.92 11.81 20.49
C LYS A 27 10.40 11.74 20.48
N ILE A 28 9.73 12.88 20.65
CA ILE A 28 8.28 13.04 20.48
C ILE A 28 7.85 12.61 19.06
N ASP A 29 8.59 13.03 18.03
CA ASP A 29 8.32 12.68 16.63
C ASP A 29 8.58 11.20 16.33
N GLN A 30 9.72 10.66 16.79
CA GLN A 30 10.07 9.24 16.62
C GLN A 30 9.00 8.30 17.20
N LEU A 31 8.55 8.59 18.42
CA LEU A 31 7.52 7.82 19.12
C LEU A 31 6.09 8.15 18.66
N LYS A 32 5.91 9.04 17.68
CA LYS A 32 4.61 9.52 17.20
C LYS A 32 3.70 9.96 18.36
N VAL A 33 4.24 10.67 19.35
CA VAL A 33 3.42 11.15 20.48
C VAL A 33 2.41 12.17 19.98
N LEU A 34 2.82 13.04 19.06
CA LEU A 34 2.01 14.09 18.45
C LEU A 34 2.12 14.09 16.92
N PRO A 35 1.12 14.64 16.20
CA PRO A 35 1.20 14.90 14.76
C PRO A 35 2.32 15.89 14.40
N ALA A 36 2.87 15.76 13.19
CA ALA A 36 3.96 16.61 12.69
C ALA A 36 3.59 18.10 12.65
N SER A 37 2.34 18.44 12.33
CA SER A 37 1.85 19.83 12.33
C SER A 37 1.99 20.49 13.70
N ILE A 38 1.59 19.79 14.77
CA ILE A 38 1.69 20.28 16.14
C ILE A 38 3.17 20.43 16.55
N ILE A 39 4.03 19.52 16.08
CA ILE A 39 5.47 19.60 16.35
C ILE A 39 6.08 20.85 15.71
N GLU A 40 5.66 21.21 14.49
CA GLU A 40 6.05 22.47 13.86
C GLU A 40 5.53 23.68 14.62
N ASP A 41 4.26 23.65 15.06
CA ASP A 41 3.68 24.72 15.87
C ASP A 41 4.49 24.97 17.16
N ILE A 42 4.88 23.90 17.87
CA ILE A 42 5.71 23.98 19.08
C ILE A 42 7.10 24.55 18.76
N LYS A 43 7.71 24.15 17.63
CA LYS A 43 9.03 24.68 17.23
C LYS A 43 9.00 26.17 16.90
N ASN A 44 7.90 26.64 16.31
CA ASN A 44 7.74 28.02 15.85
C ASN A 44 7.46 29.01 16.99
N GLN A 45 7.13 28.54 18.20
CA GLN A 45 6.97 29.43 19.36
C GLN A 45 8.33 29.86 19.94
N GLU A 46 8.39 31.04 20.53
CA GLU A 46 9.58 31.52 21.26
C GLU A 46 9.49 31.23 22.77
N SER A 47 8.31 31.41 23.36
CA SER A 47 8.10 31.24 24.79
C SER A 47 8.05 29.77 25.22
N LYS A 48 8.83 29.41 26.25
CA LYS A 48 8.78 28.08 26.88
C LYS A 48 7.36 27.74 27.34
N ILE A 49 6.67 28.69 27.99
CA ILE A 49 5.35 28.44 28.57
C ILE A 49 4.35 28.07 27.48
N ILE A 50 4.31 28.85 26.39
CA ILE A 50 3.42 28.61 25.25
C ILE A 50 3.73 27.25 24.60
N LYS A 51 5.01 26.89 24.45
CA LYS A 51 5.40 25.56 23.94
C LYS A 51 4.83 24.42 24.78
N VAL A 52 4.90 24.55 26.11
CA VAL A 52 4.40 23.53 27.03
C VAL A 52 2.88 23.48 27.00
N GLU A 53 2.21 24.62 26.93
CA GLU A 53 0.74 24.67 26.85
C GLU A 53 0.23 23.98 25.59
N ILE A 54 0.78 24.32 24.42
CA ILE A 54 0.43 23.66 23.15
C ILE A 54 0.68 22.14 23.23
N LEU A 55 1.83 21.73 23.79
CA LEU A 55 2.17 20.32 23.98
C LEU A 55 1.15 19.57 24.84
N LEU A 56 0.77 20.15 25.99
CA LEU A 56 -0.16 19.54 26.93
C LEU A 56 -1.59 19.52 26.39
N GLU A 57 -2.04 20.58 25.75
CA GLU A 57 -3.36 20.65 25.10
C GLU A 57 -3.48 19.63 23.97
N ALA A 58 -2.45 19.54 23.13
CA ALA A 58 -2.40 18.56 22.06
C ALA A 58 -2.40 17.12 22.59
N LEU A 59 -1.67 16.87 23.69
CA LEU A 59 -1.62 15.55 24.33
C LEU A 59 -2.96 15.15 24.96
N ALA A 60 -3.70 16.10 25.52
CA ALA A 60 -5.00 15.85 26.17
C ALA A 60 -6.08 15.32 25.21
N ILE A 61 -5.95 15.59 23.91
CA ILE A 61 -6.91 15.15 22.88
C ILE A 61 -6.54 13.76 22.32
N GLN A 62 -5.35 13.23 22.65
CA GLN A 62 -4.87 11.97 22.09
C GLN A 62 -5.43 10.71 22.79
N HIS A 63 -5.24 9.55 22.15
CA HIS A 63 -5.54 8.24 22.72
C HIS A 63 -4.72 7.93 23.98
N CYS A 64 -5.31 7.16 24.91
CA CYS A 64 -4.76 6.82 26.23
C CYS A 64 -3.32 6.27 26.25
N ASN A 65 -2.90 5.60 25.17
CA ASN A 65 -1.54 5.07 25.03
C ASN A 65 -0.47 6.15 24.77
N LYS A 66 -0.85 7.35 24.29
CA LYS A 66 0.10 8.44 24.02
C LYS A 66 0.74 9.01 25.28
N TRP A 67 0.08 8.89 26.43
CA TRP A 67 0.66 9.31 27.72
C TRP A 67 1.93 8.53 28.05
N GLU A 68 1.92 7.20 27.89
CA GLU A 68 3.13 6.42 28.16
C GLU A 68 4.22 6.67 27.11
N LEU A 69 3.85 6.93 25.85
CA LEU A 69 4.81 7.33 24.84
C LEU A 69 5.44 8.70 25.15
N PHE A 70 4.66 9.64 25.70
CA PHE A 70 5.17 10.92 26.20
C PHE A 70 6.14 10.73 27.37
N CYS A 71 5.78 9.91 28.36
CA CYS A 71 6.68 9.56 29.47
C CYS A 71 7.97 8.89 28.96
N ASN A 72 7.86 8.00 27.97
CA ASN A 72 9.02 7.37 27.35
C ASN A 72 9.88 8.39 26.60
N ALA A 73 9.29 9.36 25.91
CA ALA A 73 10.00 10.45 25.24
C ALA A 73 10.80 11.31 26.24
N LEU A 74 10.21 11.64 27.40
CA LEU A 74 10.90 12.34 28.49
C LEU A 74 12.07 11.52 29.04
N GLN A 75 11.87 10.21 29.24
CA GLN A 75 12.90 9.34 29.78
C GLN A 75 14.13 9.28 28.88
N ILE A 76 13.93 9.04 27.58
CA ILE A 76 15.02 8.92 26.60
C ILE A 76 15.62 10.26 26.18
N SER A 77 14.93 11.38 26.42
CA SER A 77 15.52 12.71 26.27
C SER A 77 16.38 13.13 27.48
N GLY A 78 16.49 12.27 28.50
CA GLY A 78 17.28 12.55 29.71
C GLY A 78 16.50 13.21 30.85
N GLN A 79 15.20 13.44 30.69
CA GLN A 79 14.33 14.04 31.72
C GLN A 79 13.81 12.95 32.68
N LYS A 80 14.74 12.16 33.22
CA LYS A 80 14.47 10.93 34.00
C LYS A 80 13.75 11.24 35.32
N PHE A 81 14.16 12.29 36.01
CA PHE A 81 13.53 12.74 37.25
C PHE A 81 12.07 13.16 37.02
N LEU A 82 11.82 14.01 36.02
CA LEU A 82 10.46 14.44 35.67
C LEU A 82 9.57 13.24 35.30
N THR A 83 10.11 12.29 34.53
CA THR A 83 9.38 11.06 34.18
C THR A 83 9.04 10.23 35.42
N TYR A 84 9.97 10.11 36.36
CA TYR A 84 9.77 9.39 37.61
C TYR A 84 8.65 10.04 38.43
N VAL A 85 8.71 11.37 38.63
CA VAL A 85 7.71 12.13 39.38
C VAL A 85 6.33 12.00 38.74
N ILE A 86 6.21 12.11 37.42
CA ILE A 86 4.92 11.98 36.71
C ILE A 86 4.34 10.57 36.86
N ARG A 87 5.18 9.52 36.88
CA ARG A 87 4.72 8.14 37.04
C ARG A 87 4.28 7.86 38.47
N GLU A 88 5.04 8.32 39.47
CA GLU A 88 4.72 8.15 40.89
C GLU A 88 3.56 9.05 41.35
N GLU A 89 3.38 10.24 40.77
CA GLU A 89 2.19 11.08 41.03
C GLU A 89 0.88 10.40 40.64
N ASN A 90 0.93 9.47 39.67
CA ASN A 90 -0.24 8.68 39.29
C ASN A 90 -0.58 7.59 40.34
N ASP A 91 0.31 7.30 41.28
CA ASP A 91 0.12 6.30 42.33
C ASP A 91 0.06 6.95 43.73
N ILE A 92 -1.15 7.02 44.33
CA ILE A 92 -1.55 7.08 45.77
C ILE A 92 -0.83 8.07 46.76
N MET A 93 0.33 8.65 46.44
CA MET A 93 1.18 9.46 47.32
C MET A 93 0.55 10.80 47.74
N GLU A 94 -0.28 11.39 46.89
CA GLU A 94 -0.86 12.72 47.13
C GLU A 94 -1.82 12.74 48.34
N GLU A 95 -2.65 11.70 48.48
CA GLU A 95 -3.63 11.57 49.56
C GLU A 95 -2.93 11.43 50.92
N ASN A 96 -1.85 10.64 50.96
CA ASN A 96 -1.08 10.39 52.18
C ASN A 96 -0.32 11.64 52.64
N CYS A 97 0.31 12.39 51.72
CA CYS A 97 1.01 13.63 52.05
C CYS A 97 0.05 14.72 52.54
N LYS A 98 -1.13 14.87 51.91
CA LYS A 98 -2.17 15.81 52.38
C LYS A 98 -2.60 15.48 53.80
N LYS A 99 -2.89 14.20 54.08
CA LYS A 99 -3.35 13.75 55.40
C LYS A 99 -2.32 14.02 56.50
N ILE A 100 -1.03 13.75 56.25
CA ILE A 100 0.07 14.03 57.21
C ILE A 100 0.17 15.52 57.51
N VAL A 101 0.04 16.38 56.50
CA VAL A 101 0.14 17.84 56.69
C VAL A 101 -1.09 18.40 57.41
N GLU A 102 -2.28 17.94 57.06
CA GLU A 102 -3.52 18.33 57.76
C GLU A 102 -3.48 17.90 59.24
N ASP A 103 -3.06 16.67 59.53
CA ASP A 103 -2.90 16.18 60.90
C ASP A 103 -1.84 16.98 61.68
N SER A 104 -0.76 17.40 61.01
CA SER A 104 0.32 18.17 61.63
C SER A 104 -0.07 19.63 61.90
N ILE A 105 -0.75 20.29 60.96
CA ILE A 105 -1.26 21.65 61.14
C ILE A 105 -2.26 21.68 62.30
N ASN A 106 -3.13 20.67 62.39
CA ASN A 106 -4.11 20.52 63.46
C ASN A 106 -3.46 20.21 64.82
N LYS A 107 -2.36 19.45 64.86
CA LYS A 107 -1.65 19.09 66.10
C LYS A 107 -0.77 20.20 66.67
N TYR A 108 -0.05 20.94 65.82
CA TYR A 108 1.09 21.75 66.27
C TYR A 108 0.86 23.25 66.24
N THR A 109 -0.26 23.74 65.70
CA THR A 109 -0.43 25.18 65.51
C THR A 109 -1.65 25.75 66.25
N ASN A 110 -1.39 26.54 67.31
CA ASN A 110 -2.37 27.48 67.89
C ASN A 110 -2.84 28.55 66.89
N ILE A 111 -2.18 28.62 65.73
CA ILE A 111 -2.56 29.35 64.50
C ILE A 111 -4.00 28.99 64.07
N GLY A 112 -4.48 27.81 64.47
CA GLY A 112 -5.84 27.34 64.24
C GLY A 112 -6.96 28.30 64.65
N LYS A 113 -6.73 29.22 65.59
CA LYS A 113 -7.75 30.15 66.11
C LYS A 113 -7.92 31.43 65.30
N TYR A 114 -6.94 31.83 64.48
CA TYR A 114 -6.91 33.15 63.83
C TYR A 114 -6.86 33.10 62.31
N ILE A 115 -6.67 31.92 61.73
CA ILE A 115 -6.59 31.72 60.28
C ILE A 115 -7.89 31.08 59.78
N SER A 116 -8.42 31.62 58.68
CA SER A 116 -9.62 31.10 58.04
C SER A 116 -9.42 29.67 57.53
N LEU A 117 -10.51 28.90 57.42
CA LEU A 117 -10.45 27.52 56.91
C LEU A 117 -9.85 27.46 55.49
N GLN A 118 -10.10 28.48 54.67
CA GLN A 118 -9.57 28.61 53.31
C GLN A 118 -8.05 28.85 53.28
N GLU A 119 -7.52 29.63 54.20
CA GLU A 119 -6.07 29.88 54.27
C GLU A 119 -5.33 28.65 54.81
N LYS A 120 -5.93 27.93 55.75
CA LYS A 120 -5.40 26.64 56.23
C LYS A 120 -5.32 25.61 55.11
N SER A 121 -6.36 25.50 54.28
CA SER A 121 -6.34 24.55 53.16
C SER A 121 -5.30 24.93 52.10
N LYS A 122 -5.14 26.22 51.80
CA LYS A 122 -4.06 26.71 50.92
C LYS A 122 -2.67 26.39 51.49
N LEU A 123 -2.47 26.60 52.79
CA LEU A 123 -1.21 26.29 53.47
C LEU A 123 -0.93 24.79 53.48
N ALA A 124 -1.94 23.98 53.80
CA ALA A 124 -1.85 22.52 53.79
C ALA A 124 -1.47 22.00 52.39
N ARG A 125 -2.12 22.52 51.35
CA ARG A 125 -1.78 22.18 49.96
C ARG A 125 -0.32 22.52 49.65
N CYS A 126 0.11 23.75 49.90
CA CYS A 126 1.48 24.20 49.61
C CYS A 126 2.54 23.40 50.37
N LEU A 127 2.33 23.11 51.65
CA LEU A 127 3.24 22.29 52.45
C LEU A 127 3.24 20.83 52.00
N SER A 128 2.07 20.28 51.66
CA SER A 128 1.97 18.91 51.15
C SER A 128 2.70 18.74 49.83
N GLU A 129 2.61 19.72 48.92
CA GLU A 129 3.33 19.74 47.64
C GLU A 129 4.85 19.82 47.86
N LYS A 130 5.31 20.68 48.79
CA LYS A 130 6.74 20.79 49.13
C LYS A 130 7.31 19.53 49.76
N ILE A 131 6.61 18.94 50.72
CA ILE A 131 7.03 17.69 51.38
C ILE A 131 7.04 16.55 50.37
N LYS A 132 6.02 16.44 49.52
CA LYS A 132 5.95 15.45 48.45
C LYS A 132 7.12 15.60 47.48
N ALA A 133 7.42 16.82 47.02
CA ALA A 133 8.53 17.07 46.12
C ALA A 133 9.89 16.69 46.74
N GLN A 134 10.11 17.06 48.01
CA GLN A 134 11.33 16.71 48.74
C GLN A 134 11.45 15.20 48.96
N LEU A 135 10.35 14.53 49.31
CA LEU A 135 10.32 13.09 49.55
C LEU A 135 10.52 12.29 48.25
N LEU A 136 9.95 12.75 47.14
CA LEU A 136 10.21 12.19 45.81
C LEU A 136 11.67 12.39 45.39
N PHE A 137 12.27 13.54 45.71
CA PHE A 137 13.68 13.81 45.48
C PHE A 137 14.60 12.92 46.33
N GLU A 138 14.27 12.71 47.60
CA GLU A 138 15.01 11.81 48.48
C GLU A 138 14.83 10.33 48.12
N ILE A 139 13.62 9.90 47.71
CA ILE A 139 13.37 8.56 47.15
C ILE A 139 14.11 8.36 45.82
N TYR A 140 14.30 9.42 45.05
CA TYR A 140 15.10 9.37 43.83
C TYR A 140 16.59 9.23 44.16
N ASN A 141 17.09 10.02 45.11
CA ASN A 141 18.51 10.03 45.51
C ASN A 141 18.93 8.85 46.40
N GLY A 142 18.04 8.30 47.22
CA GLY A 142 18.31 7.15 48.10
C GLY A 142 18.27 5.80 47.40
N CYS A 143 17.81 5.75 46.14
CA CYS A 143 17.57 4.51 45.38
C CYS A 143 18.37 4.47 44.06
N ILE A 144 19.47 5.23 43.98
CA ILE A 144 20.22 5.49 42.75
C ILE A 144 20.73 4.19 42.09
N GLU A 145 21.28 3.23 42.85
CA GLU A 145 21.97 2.08 42.25
C GLU A 145 21.04 1.02 41.65
N GLU A 146 19.93 0.66 42.32
CA GLU A 146 18.96 -0.30 41.79
C GLU A 146 18.11 0.32 40.68
N LYS A 147 17.70 1.59 40.82
CA LYS A 147 16.90 2.29 39.80
C LYS A 147 17.71 2.61 38.54
N GLU A 148 19.02 2.86 38.62
CA GLU A 148 19.81 3.13 37.42
C GLU A 148 19.86 1.92 36.48
N LYS A 149 19.97 0.69 37.03
CA LYS A 149 19.90 -0.55 36.23
C LYS A 149 18.51 -0.75 35.62
N THR A 150 17.44 -0.54 36.38
CA THR A 150 16.06 -0.67 35.86
C THR A 150 15.74 0.40 34.81
N MET A 151 16.21 1.64 35.03
CA MET A 151 16.06 2.74 34.09
C MET A 151 16.84 2.48 32.80
N LYS A 152 18.07 1.96 32.88
CA LYS A 152 18.86 1.53 31.72
C LYS A 152 18.21 0.38 30.96
N ALA A 153 17.68 -0.63 31.66
CA ALA A 153 16.96 -1.73 31.01
C ALA A 153 15.69 -1.24 30.28
N ARG A 154 14.92 -0.34 30.90
CA ARG A 154 13.77 0.31 30.26
C ARG A 154 14.18 1.16 29.06
N GLU A 155 15.29 1.89 29.17
CA GLU A 155 15.83 2.71 28.10
C GLU A 155 16.22 1.84 26.88
N ILE A 156 16.91 0.71 27.10
CA ILE A 156 17.20 -0.29 26.06
C ILE A 156 15.91 -0.81 25.41
N HIS A 157 14.92 -1.20 26.23
CA HIS A 157 13.64 -1.70 25.72
C HIS A 157 12.90 -0.64 24.88
N ILE A 158 12.96 0.64 25.26
CA ILE A 158 12.38 1.73 24.46
C ILE A 158 13.13 1.88 23.12
N TYR A 159 14.47 1.76 23.11
CA TYR A 159 15.24 1.77 21.86
C TYR A 159 14.88 0.60 20.94
N ASP A 160 14.64 -0.59 21.49
CA ASP A 160 14.17 -1.75 20.71
C ASP A 160 12.78 -1.49 20.11
N ILE A 161 11.87 -0.87 20.87
CA ILE A 161 10.57 -0.43 20.36
C ILE A 161 10.74 0.57 19.20
N ILE A 162 11.61 1.56 19.33
CA ILE A 162 11.86 2.54 18.27
C ILE A 162 12.36 1.83 17.01
N LYS A 163 13.32 0.91 17.15
CA LYS A 163 13.85 0.12 16.04
C LYS A 163 12.76 -0.72 15.37
N TYR A 164 11.86 -1.30 16.17
CA TYR A 164 10.72 -2.07 15.66
C TYR A 164 9.70 -1.19 14.93
N ILE A 165 9.44 0.03 15.40
CA ILE A 165 8.60 1.01 14.69
C ILE A 165 9.23 1.35 13.33
N ASP A 166 10.54 1.55 13.28
CA ASP A 166 11.25 1.87 12.03
C ASP A 166 11.24 0.71 11.04
N THR A 167 11.37 -0.54 11.50
CA THR A 167 11.24 -1.70 10.63
C THR A 167 9.83 -1.82 10.06
N ILE A 168 8.79 -1.63 10.87
CA ILE A 168 7.39 -1.60 10.38
C ILE A 168 7.22 -0.53 9.29
N ARG A 169 7.70 0.69 9.51
CA ARG A 169 7.60 1.78 8.50
C ARG A 169 8.30 1.41 7.19
N ASN A 170 9.45 0.75 7.27
CA ASN A 170 10.17 0.30 6.09
C ASN A 170 9.40 -0.80 5.35
N HIS A 171 8.74 -1.70 6.08
CA HIS A 171 7.88 -2.72 5.48
C HIS A 171 6.62 -2.12 4.85
N GLU A 172 5.97 -1.15 5.50
CA GLU A 172 4.82 -0.42 4.96
C GLU A 172 5.18 0.27 3.64
N LYS A 173 6.32 0.99 3.59
CA LYS A 173 6.80 1.61 2.34
C LYS A 173 7.00 0.60 1.23
N LYS A 174 7.71 -0.51 1.52
CA LYS A 174 7.92 -1.59 0.54
C LYS A 174 6.61 -2.21 0.06
N MET A 175 5.63 -2.37 0.94
CA MET A 175 4.30 -2.89 0.58
C MET A 175 3.55 -1.92 -0.35
N CYS A 176 3.63 -0.62 -0.09
CA CYS A 176 3.08 0.39 -1.01
C CYS A 176 3.74 0.34 -2.39
N ASP A 177 5.07 0.22 -2.44
CA ASP A 177 5.82 0.13 -3.70
C ASP A 177 5.43 -1.13 -4.49
N ILE A 178 5.37 -2.29 -3.82
CA ILE A 178 4.93 -3.56 -4.42
C ILE A 178 3.49 -3.47 -4.93
N SER A 179 2.58 -2.85 -4.16
CA SER A 179 1.18 -2.67 -4.56
C SER A 179 1.07 -1.80 -5.81
N TYR A 180 1.90 -0.75 -5.90
CA TYR A 180 1.97 0.10 -7.08
C TYR A 180 2.49 -0.65 -8.31
N GLU A 181 3.57 -1.43 -8.17
CA GLU A 181 4.10 -2.27 -9.25
C GLU A 181 3.09 -3.34 -9.70
N ALA A 182 2.41 -4.01 -8.76
CA ALA A 182 1.37 -4.99 -9.08
C ALA A 182 0.23 -4.37 -9.90
N LYS A 183 -0.19 -3.14 -9.55
CA LYS A 183 -1.21 -2.41 -10.31
C LYS A 183 -0.74 -2.06 -11.72
N GLN A 184 0.53 -1.66 -11.89
CA GLN A 184 1.09 -1.42 -13.22
C GLN A 184 1.15 -2.69 -14.07
N LEU A 185 1.58 -3.81 -13.47
CA LEU A 185 1.63 -5.11 -14.15
C LEU A 185 0.23 -5.60 -14.56
N GLN A 186 -0.77 -5.43 -13.69
CA GLN A 186 -2.15 -5.75 -14.01
C GLN A 186 -2.64 -4.96 -15.23
N ASN A 187 -2.44 -3.64 -15.24
CA ASN A 187 -2.85 -2.80 -16.37
C ASN A 187 -2.17 -3.24 -17.68
N LYS A 188 -0.90 -3.64 -17.63
CA LYS A 188 -0.19 -4.19 -18.81
C LYS A 188 -0.78 -5.52 -19.25
N SER A 189 -1.11 -6.41 -18.30
CA SER A 189 -1.76 -7.69 -18.59
C SER A 189 -3.10 -7.48 -19.30
N ASP A 190 -3.94 -6.60 -18.76
CA ASP A 190 -5.25 -6.27 -19.34
C ASP A 190 -5.13 -5.70 -20.76
N GLN A 191 -4.12 -4.85 -21.00
CA GLN A 191 -3.83 -4.32 -22.34
C GLN A 191 -3.39 -5.43 -23.30
N THR A 192 -2.49 -6.31 -22.88
CA THR A 192 -2.04 -7.42 -23.72
C THR A 192 -3.15 -8.43 -24.03
N GLU A 193 -4.06 -8.67 -23.08
CA GLU A 193 -5.21 -9.55 -23.31
C GLU A 193 -6.17 -8.95 -24.35
N LEU A 194 -6.40 -7.63 -24.29
CA LEU A 194 -7.19 -6.91 -25.28
C LEU A 194 -6.55 -6.98 -26.67
N GLU A 195 -5.24 -6.77 -26.78
CA GLU A 195 -4.50 -6.88 -28.04
C GLU A 195 -4.57 -8.29 -28.62
N LEU A 196 -4.42 -9.31 -27.77
CA LEU A 196 -4.48 -10.72 -28.18
C LEU A 196 -5.87 -11.08 -28.72
N LYS A 197 -6.93 -10.59 -28.06
CA LYS A 197 -8.31 -10.75 -28.54
C LYS A 197 -8.52 -10.10 -29.91
N ASN A 198 -8.07 -8.86 -30.09
CA ASN A 198 -8.17 -8.16 -31.37
C ASN A 198 -7.43 -8.92 -32.49
N LYS A 199 -6.26 -9.49 -32.18
CA LYS A 199 -5.49 -10.28 -33.14
C LYS A 199 -6.15 -11.61 -33.48
N ASP A 200 -6.80 -12.26 -32.53
CA ASP A 200 -7.57 -13.48 -32.81
C ASP A 200 -8.79 -13.19 -33.70
N ASP A 201 -9.48 -12.07 -33.46
CA ASP A 201 -10.59 -11.60 -34.31
C ASP A 201 -10.12 -11.31 -35.74
N GLU A 202 -9.00 -10.59 -35.92
CA GLU A 202 -8.37 -10.36 -37.25
C GLU A 202 -8.05 -11.69 -37.96
N LEU A 203 -7.52 -12.67 -37.22
CA LEU A 203 -7.14 -13.98 -37.78
C LEU A 203 -8.40 -14.76 -38.22
N ASN A 204 -9.47 -14.70 -37.43
CA ASN A 204 -10.74 -15.33 -37.76
C ASN A 204 -11.40 -14.70 -38.99
N GLU A 205 -11.33 -13.38 -39.16
CA GLU A 205 -11.79 -12.71 -40.39
C GLU A 205 -10.96 -13.13 -41.61
N LEU A 206 -9.62 -13.16 -41.49
CA LEU A 206 -8.75 -13.61 -42.56
C LEU A 206 -9.05 -15.05 -42.98
N ARG A 207 -9.32 -15.95 -42.02
CA ARG A 207 -9.72 -17.34 -42.30
C ARG A 207 -11.04 -17.40 -43.08
N ARG A 208 -12.05 -16.63 -42.67
CA ARG A 208 -13.35 -16.55 -43.37
C ARG A 208 -13.17 -16.04 -44.80
N ASN A 209 -12.46 -14.92 -44.96
CA ASN A 209 -12.18 -14.33 -46.26
C ASN A 209 -11.40 -15.29 -47.19
N SER A 210 -10.42 -16.01 -46.64
CA SER A 210 -9.66 -17.02 -47.38
C SER A 210 -10.54 -18.18 -47.84
N PHE A 211 -11.40 -18.69 -46.95
CA PHE A 211 -12.33 -19.76 -47.27
C PHE A 211 -13.33 -19.36 -48.37
N GLU A 212 -13.88 -18.16 -48.30
CA GLU A 212 -14.78 -17.63 -49.35
C GLU A 212 -14.07 -17.51 -50.70
N ARG A 213 -12.85 -16.96 -50.72
CA ARG A 213 -12.03 -16.89 -51.94
C ARG A 213 -11.76 -18.27 -52.53
N LEU A 214 -11.42 -19.26 -51.71
CA LEU A 214 -11.22 -20.63 -52.15
C LEU A 214 -12.49 -21.25 -52.71
N LYS A 215 -13.65 -21.01 -52.07
CA LYS A 215 -14.96 -21.50 -52.55
C LYS A 215 -15.31 -20.90 -53.91
N ILE A 216 -15.06 -19.61 -54.12
CA ILE A 216 -15.25 -18.94 -55.41
C ILE A 216 -14.31 -19.57 -56.46
N LYS A 217 -13.02 -19.67 -56.15
CA LYS A 217 -12.02 -20.25 -57.05
C LYS A 217 -12.37 -21.69 -57.45
N HIS A 218 -12.84 -22.50 -56.49
CA HIS A 218 -13.29 -23.87 -56.74
C HIS A 218 -14.49 -23.92 -57.70
N ARG A 219 -15.48 -23.03 -57.55
CA ARG A 219 -16.62 -22.95 -58.49
C ARG A 219 -16.17 -22.63 -59.92
N TYR A 220 -15.24 -21.68 -60.08
CA TYR A 220 -14.68 -21.36 -61.40
C TYR A 220 -13.87 -22.54 -61.97
N HIS A 221 -13.05 -23.23 -61.18
CA HIS A 221 -12.35 -24.42 -61.64
C HIS A 221 -13.30 -25.51 -62.11
N LYS A 222 -14.36 -25.81 -61.35
CA LYS A 222 -15.37 -26.82 -61.74
C LYS A 222 -16.11 -26.42 -63.02
N ALA A 223 -16.43 -25.14 -63.18
CA ALA A 223 -17.03 -24.63 -64.41
C ALA A 223 -16.10 -24.79 -65.62
N ASN A 224 -14.81 -24.46 -65.44
CA ASN A 224 -13.78 -24.61 -66.48
C ASN A 224 -13.55 -26.08 -66.84
N GLU A 225 -13.50 -26.99 -65.88
CA GLU A 225 -13.39 -28.44 -66.11
C GLU A 225 -14.58 -28.97 -66.93
N ASN A 226 -15.80 -28.55 -66.61
CA ASN A 226 -16.99 -28.93 -67.37
C ASN A 226 -16.97 -28.40 -68.80
N GLN A 227 -16.52 -27.15 -69.00
CA GLN A 227 -16.36 -26.58 -70.34
C GLN A 227 -15.30 -27.32 -71.14
N LEU A 228 -14.15 -27.62 -70.51
CA LEU A 228 -13.06 -28.36 -71.13
C LEU A 228 -13.51 -29.76 -71.52
N SER A 229 -14.21 -30.48 -70.66
CA SER A 229 -14.81 -31.79 -70.96
C SER A 229 -15.75 -31.73 -72.18
N ARG A 230 -16.63 -30.72 -72.26
CA ARG A 230 -17.52 -30.52 -73.42
C ARG A 230 -16.73 -30.25 -74.71
N LEU A 231 -15.69 -29.43 -74.65
CA LEU A 231 -14.82 -29.15 -75.79
C LEU A 231 -14.06 -30.39 -76.24
N THR A 232 -13.50 -31.18 -75.30
CA THR A 232 -12.82 -32.44 -75.59
C THR A 232 -13.77 -33.44 -76.27
N ASN A 233 -15.01 -33.57 -75.80
CA ASN A 233 -16.01 -34.45 -76.42
C ASN A 233 -16.40 -33.98 -77.84
N ARG A 234 -16.56 -32.67 -78.05
CA ARG A 234 -16.80 -32.10 -79.38
C ARG A 234 -15.63 -32.34 -80.33
N LEU A 235 -14.41 -32.11 -79.88
CA LEU A 235 -13.20 -32.37 -80.65
C LEU A 235 -13.07 -33.87 -80.99
N GLY A 236 -13.37 -34.76 -80.06
CA GLY A 236 -13.43 -36.21 -80.31
C GLY A 236 -14.47 -36.56 -81.39
N SER A 237 -15.65 -35.94 -81.33
CA SER A 237 -16.70 -36.15 -82.33
C SER A 237 -16.29 -35.66 -83.72
N ILE A 238 -15.66 -34.48 -83.81
CA ILE A 238 -15.10 -33.94 -85.06
C ILE A 238 -14.01 -34.87 -85.60
N LYS A 239 -13.11 -35.34 -84.73
CA LYS A 239 -12.04 -36.27 -85.11
C LYS A 239 -12.62 -37.57 -85.70
N ASN A 240 -13.64 -38.15 -85.06
CA ASN A 240 -14.33 -39.34 -85.56
C ASN A 240 -15.02 -39.06 -86.91
N PHE A 241 -15.64 -37.89 -87.07
CA PHE A 241 -16.26 -37.48 -88.33
C PHE A 241 -15.23 -37.36 -89.46
N VAL A 242 -14.08 -36.72 -89.20
CA VAL A 242 -12.96 -36.61 -90.15
C VAL A 242 -12.41 -37.99 -90.50
N GLN A 243 -12.23 -38.88 -89.51
CA GLN A 243 -11.81 -40.26 -89.76
C GLN A 243 -12.80 -41.03 -90.64
N ASN A 244 -14.11 -40.87 -90.40
CA ASN A 244 -15.14 -41.48 -91.23
C ASN A 244 -15.16 -40.91 -92.66
N LEU A 245 -14.96 -39.60 -92.82
CA LEU A 245 -14.81 -38.98 -94.15
C LEU A 245 -13.58 -39.52 -94.87
N ASN A 246 -12.44 -39.59 -94.20
CA ASN A 246 -11.23 -40.17 -94.78
C ASN A 246 -11.44 -41.62 -95.18
N LYS A 247 -12.09 -42.42 -94.33
CA LYS A 247 -12.45 -43.81 -94.65
C LYS A 247 -13.35 -43.89 -95.89
N LYS A 248 -14.40 -43.07 -95.96
CA LYS A 248 -15.27 -42.98 -97.14
C LYS A 248 -14.51 -42.60 -98.40
N ILE A 249 -13.64 -41.58 -98.32
CA ILE A 249 -12.80 -41.13 -99.45
C ILE A 249 -11.90 -42.29 -99.91
N CYS A 250 -11.24 -42.99 -99.00
CA CYS A 250 -10.42 -44.14 -99.35
C CYS A 250 -11.24 -45.26 -100.00
N GLU A 251 -12.45 -45.53 -99.51
CA GLU A 251 -13.37 -46.51 -100.09
C GLU A 251 -13.87 -46.10 -101.49
N THR A 252 -14.24 -44.83 -101.72
CA THR A 252 -14.61 -44.36 -103.07
C THR A 252 -13.43 -44.40 -104.02
N VAL A 253 -12.24 -43.94 -103.61
CA VAL A 253 -11.02 -43.98 -104.43
C VAL A 253 -10.64 -45.43 -104.78
N ALA A 254 -10.80 -46.37 -103.85
CA ALA A 254 -10.62 -47.80 -104.11
C ALA A 254 -11.64 -48.33 -105.13
N SER A 255 -12.91 -47.94 -105.01
CA SER A 255 -13.96 -48.37 -105.94
C SER A 255 -13.82 -47.78 -107.34
N GLU A 256 -13.31 -46.55 -107.48
CA GLU A 256 -13.03 -45.90 -108.77
C GLU A 256 -11.78 -46.50 -109.43
N THR A 257 -10.77 -46.87 -108.65
CA THR A 257 -9.60 -47.60 -109.18
C THR A 257 -9.97 -49.01 -109.64
N GLU A 258 -10.86 -49.72 -108.94
CA GLU A 258 -11.43 -51.00 -109.39
C GLU A 258 -12.26 -50.87 -110.68
N LYS A 259 -13.12 -49.85 -110.79
CA LYS A 259 -13.87 -49.56 -112.03
C LYS A 259 -12.96 -49.20 -113.20
N HIS A 260 -11.93 -48.38 -112.97
CA HIS A 260 -10.92 -48.10 -113.99
C HIS A 260 -10.13 -49.35 -114.42
N TYR A 261 -9.88 -50.29 -113.51
CA TYR A 261 -9.27 -51.58 -113.83
C TYR A 261 -10.21 -52.50 -114.64
N GLN A 262 -11.52 -52.48 -114.36
CA GLN A 262 -12.53 -53.22 -115.13
C GLN A 262 -12.72 -52.63 -116.54
N ASP A 263 -12.77 -51.30 -116.67
CA ASP A 263 -12.85 -50.63 -117.98
C ASP A 263 -11.57 -50.82 -118.81
N ALA A 264 -10.40 -50.94 -118.16
CA ALA A 264 -9.13 -51.27 -118.81
C ALA A 264 -9.04 -52.74 -119.26
N THR A 265 -9.77 -53.66 -118.63
CA THR A 265 -9.83 -55.08 -119.03
C THR A 265 -10.86 -55.34 -120.13
N ILE A 266 -11.97 -54.58 -120.18
CA ILE A 266 -12.97 -54.67 -121.27
C ILE A 266 -12.40 -54.15 -122.61
N LYS A 267 -11.44 -53.22 -122.61
CA LYS A 267 -10.76 -52.73 -123.83
C LYS A 267 -9.65 -53.64 -124.37
N LYS A 268 -9.41 -54.81 -123.77
CA LYS A 268 -8.39 -55.80 -124.21
C LYS A 268 -8.97 -57.18 -124.57
N GLY A 269 -10.30 -57.32 -124.65
CA GLY A 269 -11.00 -58.51 -125.14
C GLY A 269 -11.34 -58.40 -126.61
#